data_AF-A0A3L8PEA1-F1
#
_entry.id   AF-A0A3L8PEA1-F1
#
_cell.length_a   1.000
_cell.length_b   1.000
_cell.length_c   1.000
_cell.angle_alpha   90.00
_cell.angle_beta   90.00
_cell.angle_gamma   90.00
#
_symmetry.space_group_name_H-M   'P 1'
#
loop_
_entity.id
_entity.type
_entity.pdbx_description
1 polymer ?
#
loop_
_entity_poly.entity_id
_entity_poly.type
_entity_poly.pdbx_seq_one_letter_code
_entity_poly.pdbx_strand_id
1 'polypeptide(L)'
;TRIVTDRLDVLIRELSPSSELVGVSGELTESLHADLENLPDLDPRLLTVNAAEPYRLKLACMRLKVQNTAARIADRQPHRPGVDYADRDELLADLAIVDRSLRENGGTLIADRLLADAVRSIALVGLHLATLDIREHADAHHHAIGLMVDRLGELDSAYEV
;
A
#
# COMPACT_ATOMS: atom_id res chain seq x y z
N THR A 1 -7.49 6.14 -2.32
CA THR A 1 -6.16 6.43 -1.70
C THR A 1 -6.11 7.67 -0.81
N ARG A 2 -6.98 8.68 -0.95
CA ARG A 2 -6.91 9.95 -0.16
C ARG A 2 -6.71 9.75 1.35
N ILE A 3 -7.51 8.89 2.00
CA ILE A 3 -7.38 8.62 3.44
C ILE A 3 -5.98 8.11 3.81
N VAL A 4 -5.41 7.22 3.00
CA VAL A 4 -4.05 6.69 3.20
C VAL A 4 -3.01 7.81 3.07
N THR A 5 -3.12 8.63 2.01
CA THR A 5 -2.24 9.78 1.80
C THR A 5 -2.32 10.76 2.96
N ASP A 6 -3.52 11.09 3.44
CA ASP A 6 -3.72 11.99 4.58
C ASP A 6 -3.06 11.44 5.87
N ARG A 7 -3.12 10.12 6.09
CA ARG A 7 -2.45 9.48 7.24
C ARG A 7 -0.94 9.51 7.13
N LEU A 8 -0.39 9.28 5.92
CA LEU A 8 1.04 9.42 5.67
C LEU A 8 1.50 10.87 5.83
N ASP A 9 0.72 11.86 5.36
CA ASP A 9 1.03 13.28 5.51
C ASP A 9 1.07 13.70 6.99
N VAL A 10 0.16 13.18 7.81
CA VAL A 10 0.22 13.33 9.27
C VAL A 10 1.51 12.72 9.81
N LEU A 11 1.84 11.47 9.48
CA LEU A 11 3.08 10.84 9.95
C LEU A 11 4.33 11.63 9.56
N ILE A 12 4.43 12.09 8.31
CA ILE A 12 5.56 12.88 7.79
C ILE A 12 5.74 14.17 8.59
N ARG A 13 4.64 14.84 8.95
CA ARG A 13 4.69 16.10 9.72
C ARG A 13 5.06 15.87 11.18
N GLU A 14 4.57 14.81 11.80
CA GLU A 14 4.71 14.59 13.25
C GLU A 14 6.00 13.84 13.62
N LEU A 15 6.59 13.04 12.73
CA LEU A 15 7.89 12.35 12.92
C LEU A 15 9.09 13.31 12.76
N SER A 16 8.91 14.56 13.19
CA SER A 16 9.84 15.67 12.94
C SER A 16 10.95 15.95 13.96
N PRO A 17 11.28 15.15 15.01
CA PRO A 17 12.53 15.34 15.72
C PRO A 17 13.66 14.46 15.15
N SER A 18 14.58 15.12 14.42
CA SER A 18 16.01 14.86 14.18
C SER A 18 16.58 13.48 14.55
N SER A 19 17.17 12.78 13.57
CA SER A 19 18.02 11.59 13.81
C SER A 19 19.32 11.88 14.56
N GLU A 20 19.58 13.13 14.93
CA GLU A 20 20.72 13.49 15.79
C GLU A 20 20.62 12.92 17.21
N LEU A 21 19.46 12.37 17.60
CA LEU A 21 19.23 11.78 18.92
C LEU A 21 18.83 10.29 18.91
N VAL A 22 18.54 9.71 17.73
CA VAL A 22 17.88 8.40 17.63
C VAL A 22 18.43 7.60 16.45
N GLY A 23 18.88 6.37 16.72
CA GLY A 23 19.33 5.43 15.68
C GLY A 23 18.20 4.96 14.76
N VAL A 24 18.58 4.27 13.69
CA VAL A 24 17.66 3.53 12.82
C VAL A 24 18.12 2.09 12.68
N SER A 25 17.17 1.18 12.53
CA SER A 25 17.49 -0.22 12.25
C SER A 25 18.18 -0.38 10.89
N GLY A 26 18.96 -1.47 10.75
CA GLY A 26 19.54 -1.86 9.45
C GLY A 26 18.44 -2.15 8.41
N GLU A 27 17.36 -2.80 8.84
CA GLU A 27 16.20 -3.11 7.98
C GLU A 27 15.56 -1.84 7.38
N LEU A 28 15.36 -0.79 8.19
CA LEU A 28 14.82 0.49 7.68
C LEU A 28 15.78 1.11 6.66
N THR A 29 17.09 1.06 6.94
CA THR A 29 18.12 1.63 6.05
C THR A 29 18.14 0.91 4.70
N GLU A 30 18.12 -0.43 4.70
CA GLU A 30 18.09 -1.25 3.48
C GLU A 30 16.81 -1.01 2.68
N SER A 31 15.66 -0.99 3.38
CA SER A 31 14.36 -0.72 2.77
C SER A 31 14.29 0.68 2.14
N LEU A 32 14.85 1.69 2.81
CA LEU A 32 14.93 3.05 2.29
C LEU A 32 15.85 3.14 1.07
N HIS A 33 17.00 2.46 1.10
CA HIS A 33 17.91 2.44 -0.04
C HIS A 33 17.23 1.82 -1.28
N ALA A 34 16.54 0.69 -1.10
CA ALA A 34 15.76 0.07 -2.17
C ALA A 34 14.66 1.00 -2.72
N ASP A 35 13.97 1.76 -1.86
CA ASP A 35 12.99 2.74 -2.33
C ASP A 35 13.65 3.84 -3.17
N LEU A 36 14.82 4.36 -2.77
CA LEU A 36 15.53 5.41 -3.49
C LEU A 36 16.02 4.95 -4.87
N GLU A 37 16.40 3.67 -5.02
CA GLU A 37 16.76 3.09 -6.32
C GLU A 37 15.54 2.92 -7.24
N ASN A 38 14.39 2.57 -6.67
CA ASN A 38 13.18 2.26 -7.44
C ASN A 38 12.29 3.48 -7.73
N LEU A 39 12.51 4.62 -7.05
CA LEU A 39 11.68 5.82 -7.14
C LEU A 39 12.45 7.01 -7.72
N PRO A 40 12.76 7.01 -9.03
CA PRO A 40 13.50 8.11 -9.67
C PRO A 40 12.72 9.44 -9.68
N ASP A 41 11.39 9.38 -9.55
CA ASP A 41 10.50 10.54 -9.55
C ASP A 41 10.38 11.21 -8.16
N LEU A 42 11.09 10.71 -7.15
CA LEU A 42 11.14 11.34 -5.83
C LEU A 42 11.77 12.73 -5.94
N ASP A 43 11.12 13.74 -5.35
CA ASP A 43 11.62 15.12 -5.37
C ASP A 43 13.06 15.17 -4.79
N PRO A 44 14.07 15.54 -5.60
CA PRO A 44 15.46 15.60 -5.14
C PRO A 44 15.66 16.52 -3.93
N ARG A 45 14.77 17.51 -3.72
CA ARG A 45 14.82 18.39 -2.55
C ARG A 45 14.61 17.63 -1.25
N LEU A 46 13.81 16.56 -1.26
CA LEU A 46 13.56 15.73 -0.07
C LEU A 46 14.83 14.99 0.36
N LEU A 47 15.68 14.58 -0.58
CA LEU A 47 16.96 13.93 -0.29
C LEU A 47 17.89 14.87 0.48
N THR A 48 17.91 16.16 0.12
CA THR A 48 18.76 17.15 0.78
C THR A 48 18.17 17.61 2.10
N VAL A 49 16.87 17.92 2.15
CA VAL A 49 16.21 18.47 3.35
C VAL A 49 16.06 17.43 4.45
N ASN A 50 15.77 16.17 4.08
CA ASN A 50 15.52 15.09 5.03
C ASN A 50 16.72 14.12 5.15
N ALA A 51 17.93 14.54 4.76
CA ALA A 51 19.13 13.69 4.83
C ALA A 51 19.39 13.15 6.26
N ALA A 52 19.04 13.95 7.27
CA ALA A 52 19.10 13.60 8.69
C ALA A 52 17.73 13.18 9.28
N GLU A 53 16.79 12.76 8.43
CA GLU A 53 15.44 12.38 8.84
C GLU A 53 14.97 11.12 8.08
N PRO A 54 15.61 9.96 8.31
CA PRO A 54 15.37 8.71 7.57
C PRO A 54 13.91 8.24 7.66
N TYR A 55 13.24 8.40 8.81
CA TYR A 55 11.81 8.08 8.93
C TYR A 55 10.93 8.95 8.04
N ARG A 56 11.20 10.26 7.98
CA ARG A 56 10.45 11.17 7.11
C ARG A 56 10.72 10.89 5.64
N LEU A 57 11.96 10.53 5.29
CA LEU A 57 12.29 10.15 3.92
C LEU A 57 11.59 8.84 3.51
N LYS A 58 11.63 7.79 4.36
CA LYS A 58 10.91 6.54 4.11
C LYS A 58 9.41 6.76 3.92
N LEU A 59 8.80 7.58 4.79
CA LEU A 59 7.37 7.90 4.65
C LEU A 59 7.06 8.70 3.38
N ALA A 60 7.97 9.57 2.93
CA ALA A 60 7.82 10.27 1.66
C ALA A 60 7.89 9.30 0.46
N CYS A 61 8.80 8.33 0.48
CA CYS A 61 8.84 7.24 -0.50
C CYS A 61 7.52 6.45 -0.52
N MET A 62 7.02 6.06 0.65
CA MET A 62 5.74 5.37 0.78
C MET A 62 4.57 6.18 0.23
N ARG A 63 4.56 7.50 0.47
CA ARG A 63 3.56 8.43 -0.07
C ARG A 63 3.60 8.47 -1.61
N LEU A 64 4.79 8.51 -2.20
CA LEU A 64 4.97 8.44 -3.65
C LEU A 64 4.48 7.09 -4.21
N LYS A 65 4.81 5.97 -3.55
CA LYS A 65 4.30 4.63 -3.94
C LYS A 65 2.77 4.58 -3.92
N VAL A 66 2.10 5.20 -2.95
CA VAL A 66 0.62 5.31 -2.93
C VAL A 66 0.10 6.14 -4.11
N GLN A 67 0.79 7.23 -4.49
CA GLN A 67 0.43 8.04 -5.65
C GLN A 67 0.61 7.25 -6.96
N ASN A 68 1.73 6.56 -7.11
CA ASN A 68 2.01 5.68 -8.24
C ASN A 68 0.98 4.56 -8.36
N THR A 69 0.56 3.99 -7.22
CA THR A 69 -0.51 2.98 -7.17
C THR A 69 -1.82 3.53 -7.72
N ALA A 70 -2.18 4.77 -7.35
CA ALA A 70 -3.39 5.41 -7.86
C ALA A 70 -3.31 5.69 -9.37
N ALA A 71 -2.17 6.20 -9.84
CA ALA A 71 -1.92 6.44 -11.27
C ALA A 71 -1.99 5.14 -12.07
N ARG A 72 -1.31 4.09 -11.61
CA ARG A 72 -1.34 2.74 -12.21
C ARG A 72 -2.76 2.23 -12.41
N ILE A 73 -3.60 2.33 -11.38
CA ILE A 73 -4.99 1.87 -11.43
C ILE A 73 -5.80 2.69 -12.44
N ALA A 74 -5.62 4.02 -12.46
CA ALA A 74 -6.30 4.89 -13.41
C ALA A 74 -5.91 4.57 -14.87
N ASP A 75 -4.62 4.33 -15.11
CA ASP A 75 -4.06 4.08 -16.44
C ASP A 75 -4.10 2.59 -16.84
N ARG A 76 -4.65 1.72 -15.97
CA ARG A 76 -4.76 0.26 -16.15
C ARG A 76 -3.42 -0.41 -16.49
N GLN A 77 -2.34 0.06 -15.87
CA GLN A 77 -0.99 -0.45 -16.08
C GLN A 77 -0.69 -1.65 -15.15
N PRO A 78 0.24 -2.54 -15.54
CA PRO A 78 0.68 -3.63 -14.68
C PRO A 78 1.41 -3.09 -13.44
N HIS A 79 1.33 -3.83 -12.33
CA HIS A 79 2.08 -3.54 -11.10
C HIS A 79 3.58 -3.59 -11.34
N ARG A 80 4.32 -2.64 -10.74
CA ARG A 80 5.78 -2.60 -10.74
C ARG A 80 6.30 -2.66 -9.30
N PRO A 81 6.90 -3.79 -8.89
CA PRO A 81 7.45 -3.95 -7.54
C PRO A 81 8.44 -2.83 -7.19
N GLY A 82 8.34 -2.30 -5.96
CA GLY A 82 9.18 -1.21 -5.48
C GLY A 82 8.76 0.19 -5.94
N VAL A 83 8.01 0.31 -7.04
CA VAL A 83 7.54 1.60 -7.60
C VAL A 83 6.14 1.95 -7.08
N ASP A 84 5.28 0.95 -6.96
CA ASP A 84 3.91 1.07 -6.46
C ASP A 84 3.57 -0.12 -5.53
N TYR A 85 2.38 -0.13 -4.93
CA TYR A 85 1.89 -1.24 -4.12
C TYR A 85 0.93 -2.12 -4.94
N ALA A 86 1.16 -3.43 -4.89
CA ALA A 86 0.25 -4.43 -5.45
C ALA A 86 -1.06 -4.46 -4.66
N ASP A 87 -0.95 -4.45 -3.33
CA ASP A 87 -2.05 -4.54 -2.39
C ASP A 87 -1.78 -3.77 -1.08
N ARG A 88 -2.74 -3.85 -0.16
CA ARG A 88 -2.64 -3.19 1.15
C ARG A 88 -1.55 -3.80 2.02
N ASP A 89 -1.29 -5.09 1.90
CA ASP A 89 -0.43 -5.82 2.82
C ASP A 89 1.04 -5.44 2.57
N GLU A 90 1.43 -5.13 1.33
CA GLU A 90 2.73 -4.51 1.03
C GLU A 90 2.92 -3.15 1.71
N LEU A 91 1.89 -2.29 1.71
CA LEU A 91 1.93 -1.00 2.42
C LEU A 91 2.03 -1.19 3.94
N LEU A 92 1.31 -2.17 4.49
CA LEU A 92 1.39 -2.49 5.92
C LEU A 92 2.76 -3.08 6.29
N ALA A 93 3.39 -3.84 5.39
CA ALA A 93 4.74 -4.35 5.59
C ALA A 93 5.77 -3.21 5.69
N ASP A 94 5.67 -2.19 4.83
CA ASP A 94 6.52 -0.98 4.93
C ASP A 94 6.30 -0.23 6.26
N LEU A 95 5.04 -0.08 6.71
CA LEU A 95 4.74 0.52 8.02
C LEU A 95 5.28 -0.33 9.19
N ALA A 96 5.32 -1.66 9.06
CA ALA A 96 5.85 -2.55 10.08
C ALA A 96 7.38 -2.42 10.23
N ILE A 97 8.10 -2.15 9.14
CA ILE A 97 9.54 -1.82 9.19
C ILE A 97 9.76 -0.53 10.00
N VAL A 98 8.94 0.50 9.74
CA VAL A 98 8.97 1.76 10.50
C VAL A 98 8.67 1.53 11.98
N ASP A 99 7.65 0.71 12.30
CA ASP A 99 7.28 0.37 13.69
C ASP A 99 8.43 -0.32 14.44
N ARG A 100 9.01 -1.38 13.85
CA ARG A 100 10.15 -2.10 14.45
C ARG A 100 11.32 -1.15 14.71
N SER A 101 11.70 -0.36 13.71
CA SER A 101 12.80 0.58 13.85
C SER A 101 12.55 1.63 14.93
N LEU A 102 11.34 2.17 15.03
CA LEU A 102 10.99 3.10 16.11
C LEU A 102 11.10 2.43 17.48
N ARG A 103 10.61 1.20 17.66
CA ARG A 103 10.67 0.48 18.94
C ARG A 103 12.11 0.20 19.37
N GLU A 104 12.95 -0.23 18.43
CA GLU A 104 14.37 -0.52 18.69
C GLU A 104 15.17 0.72 19.08
N ASN A 105 14.76 1.90 18.60
CA ASN A 105 15.53 3.13 18.75
C ASN A 105 14.84 4.16 19.68
N GLY A 106 14.00 3.71 20.62
CA GLY A 106 13.44 4.60 21.65
C GLY A 106 12.24 5.46 21.19
N GLY A 107 11.71 5.22 19.99
CA GLY A 107 10.49 5.83 19.43
C GLY A 107 9.17 5.14 19.83
N THR A 108 9.16 4.32 20.88
CA THR A 108 8.00 3.49 21.29
C THR A 108 6.72 4.31 21.51
N LEU A 109 6.81 5.51 22.08
CA LEU A 109 5.64 6.39 22.28
C LEU A 109 4.97 6.78 20.94
N ILE A 110 5.78 7.05 19.91
CA ILE A 110 5.29 7.40 18.58
C ILE A 110 4.70 6.16 17.91
N ALA A 111 5.38 5.01 18.06
CA ALA A 111 4.93 3.72 17.55
C ALA A 111 3.53 3.34 18.10
N ASP A 112 3.35 3.38 19.42
CA ASP A 112 2.12 2.92 20.08
C ASP A 112 0.92 3.84 19.88
N ARG A 113 1.15 5.12 19.59
CA ARG A 113 0.09 6.11 19.41
C ARG A 113 -0.11 6.43 17.94
N LEU A 114 0.77 7.26 17.39
CA LEU A 114 0.57 7.88 16.09
C LEU A 114 0.66 6.85 14.95
N LEU A 115 1.69 6.00 14.98
CA LEU A 115 1.86 4.99 13.94
C LEU A 115 0.79 3.91 14.06
N ALA A 116 0.49 3.42 15.27
CA ALA A 116 -0.57 2.45 15.48
C ALA A 116 -1.95 2.96 15.03
N ASP A 117 -2.26 4.24 15.24
CA ASP A 117 -3.49 4.86 14.73
C ASP A 117 -3.55 4.88 13.20
N ALA A 118 -2.43 5.23 12.55
CA ALA A 118 -2.32 5.21 11.10
C ALA A 118 -2.46 3.78 10.54
N VAL A 119 -1.74 2.81 11.12
CA VAL A 119 -1.80 1.39 10.76
C VAL A 119 -3.23 0.85 10.89
N ARG A 120 -3.91 1.10 12.01
CA ARG A 120 -5.32 0.68 12.18
C ARG A 120 -6.23 1.28 11.11
N SER A 121 -6.08 2.58 10.84
CA SER A 121 -6.89 3.27 9.82
C SER A 121 -6.67 2.69 8.43
N ILE A 122 -5.42 2.45 8.06
CA ILE A 122 -5.03 1.89 6.76
C ILE A 122 -5.45 0.42 6.65
N ALA A 123 -5.33 -0.37 7.71
CA ALA A 123 -5.75 -1.77 7.72
C ALA A 123 -7.27 -1.91 7.48
N LEU A 124 -8.07 -1.02 8.07
CA LEU A 124 -9.53 -1.01 7.95
C LEU A 124 -10.01 -0.55 6.57
N VAL A 125 -9.43 0.55 6.05
CA VAL A 125 -9.88 1.13 4.78
C VAL A 125 -9.22 0.45 3.57
N GLY A 126 -7.99 -0.04 3.72
CA GLY A 126 -7.20 -0.56 2.62
C GLY A 126 -6.87 0.49 1.55
N LEU A 127 -6.43 0.00 0.39
CA LEU A 127 -6.21 0.82 -0.81
C LEU A 127 -7.52 1.05 -1.61
N HIS A 128 -8.54 0.22 -1.35
CA HIS A 128 -9.86 0.27 -1.95
C HIS A 128 -10.89 0.70 -0.88
N LEU A 129 -11.54 1.86 -1.07
CA LEU A 129 -12.41 2.47 -0.06
C LEU A 129 -13.55 1.56 0.42
N ALA A 130 -14.00 0.63 -0.42
CA ALA A 130 -15.04 -0.35 -0.12
C ALA A 130 -14.78 -1.64 -0.91
N THR A 131 -15.19 -2.76 -0.33
CA THR A 131 -15.26 -4.04 -1.03
C THR A 131 -16.52 -4.07 -1.89
N LEU A 132 -16.37 -4.34 -3.19
CA LEU A 132 -17.51 -4.52 -4.10
C LEU A 132 -18.01 -5.97 -4.00
N ASP A 133 -19.21 -6.14 -3.45
CA ASP A 133 -19.90 -7.42 -3.44
C ASP A 133 -20.70 -7.56 -4.74
N ILE A 134 -20.29 -8.46 -5.63
CA ILE A 134 -21.00 -8.74 -6.88
C ILE A 134 -22.01 -9.85 -6.59
N ARG A 135 -23.30 -9.53 -6.74
CA ARG A 135 -24.40 -10.48 -6.61
C ARG A 135 -25.21 -10.49 -7.89
N GLU A 136 -25.54 -11.68 -8.36
CA GLU A 136 -26.31 -11.91 -9.57
C GLU A 136 -27.35 -13.00 -9.32
N HIS A 137 -28.43 -12.98 -10.10
CA HIS A 137 -29.48 -13.99 -9.98
C HIS A 137 -29.02 -15.36 -10.52
N ALA A 138 -29.42 -16.44 -9.85
CA ALA A 138 -29.08 -17.82 -10.23
C ALA A 138 -29.40 -18.09 -11.72
N ASP A 139 -30.55 -17.61 -12.20
CA ASP A 139 -30.99 -17.78 -13.58
C ASP A 139 -29.98 -17.22 -14.61
N ALA A 140 -29.31 -16.12 -14.29
CA ALA A 140 -28.29 -15.54 -15.18
C ALA A 140 -27.03 -16.42 -15.23
N HIS A 141 -26.66 -17.05 -14.12
CA HIS A 141 -25.57 -18.04 -14.10
C HIS A 141 -25.94 -19.28 -14.91
N HIS A 142 -27.14 -19.82 -14.73
CA HIS A 142 -27.63 -20.96 -15.50
C HIS A 142 -27.73 -20.67 -17.00
N HIS A 143 -28.22 -19.48 -17.36
CA HIS A 143 -28.25 -19.05 -18.76
C HIS A 143 -26.85 -19.02 -19.37
N ALA A 144 -25.86 -18.46 -18.66
CA ALA A 144 -24.48 -18.42 -19.13
C ALA A 144 -23.87 -19.83 -19.30
N ILE A 145 -24.17 -20.75 -18.37
CA ILE A 145 -23.71 -22.15 -18.44
C ILE A 145 -24.33 -22.85 -19.64
N GLY A 146 -25.65 -22.74 -19.85
CA GLY A 146 -26.32 -23.37 -20.99
C GLY A 146 -25.73 -22.95 -22.33
N LEU A 147 -25.46 -21.65 -22.51
CA LEU A 147 -24.78 -21.15 -23.71
C LEU A 147 -23.38 -21.75 -23.95
N MET A 148 -22.66 -22.13 -22.89
CA MET A 148 -21.33 -22.75 -23.01
C MET A 148 -21.44 -24.26 -23.27
N VAL A 149 -22.30 -24.96 -22.51
CA VAL A 149 -22.37 -26.42 -22.51
C VAL A 149 -23.13 -26.96 -23.73
N ASP A 150 -24.23 -26.32 -24.13
CA ASP A 150 -25.02 -26.77 -25.30
C ASP A 150 -24.20 -26.73 -26.60
N ARG A 151 -23.20 -25.84 -26.68
CA ARG A 151 -22.29 -25.75 -27.83
C ARG A 151 -21.29 -26.88 -27.92
N LEU A 152 -21.04 -27.61 -26.83
CA LEU A 152 -20.13 -28.75 -26.83
C LEU A 152 -20.78 -29.99 -27.45
N GLY A 153 -22.12 -30.08 -27.43
CA GLY A 153 -22.86 -31.24 -27.99
C GLY A 153 -22.71 -32.53 -27.18
N GLU A 154 -22.17 -32.44 -25.96
CA GLU A 154 -21.91 -33.58 -25.06
C GLU A 154 -23.14 -33.94 -24.19
N LEU A 155 -24.20 -33.14 -24.23
CA LEU A 155 -25.45 -33.43 -23.54
C LEU A 155 -26.45 -34.11 -24.48
N ASP A 156 -27.15 -35.11 -23.94
CA ASP A 156 -28.25 -35.79 -24.66
C ASP A 156 -29.46 -34.86 -24.91
N SER A 157 -29.56 -33.74 -24.18
CA SER A 157 -30.58 -32.71 -24.30
C SER A 157 -30.01 -31.31 -23.99
N ALA A 158 -30.74 -30.26 -24.35
CA ALA A 158 -30.36 -28.90 -23.99
C ALA A 158 -30.26 -28.73 -22.46
N TYR A 159 -29.35 -27.89 -22.00
CA TYR A 159 -29.15 -27.59 -20.59
C TYR A 159 -30.37 -26.88 -19.99
N GLU A 160 -30.92 -27.45 -18.91
CA GLU A 160 -32.05 -26.92 -18.15
C GLU A 160 -31.65 -26.66 -16.69
N VAL A 161 -32.34 -25.71 -16.03
CA VAL A 161 -32.08 -25.27 -14.64
C VAL A 161 -32.72 -26.20 -13.62
#